data_AF-A0AAD7C9G5-F1
#
_entry.id   AF-A0AAD7C9G5-F1
#
_cell.length_a   1.000
_cell.length_b   1.000
_cell.length_c   1.000
_cell.angle_alpha   90.00
_cell.angle_beta   90.00
_cell.angle_gamma   90.00
#
_symmetry.space_group_name_H-M   'P 1'
#
loop_
_entity.id
_entity.type
_entity.pdbx_description
1 polymer ?
#
loop_
_entity_poly.entity_id
_entity_poly.type
_entity_poly.pdbx_seq_one_letter_code
_entity_poly.pdbx_strand_id
1 'polypeptide(L)'
;MAASDPLRQVIVDDTDPSIGYNAADWFPIDIRTLNNGNFGPVFNATSHATTSSNTKFSFSFNGTSIMVQGNTDVATDPATNSTDPTWQCLVDGEPIPIKTFTDGAESNWPLCSADTLAPEQHILTVQVQSHTKPFFLDGLVYTPVPGAVFPSAVLIYTDGDPALTYSAGQWKEAGEQVTQIRGASVTLEFHGTSATLIGQTSNEFPPNSSSGIYFVDGAGPTSFTIPGLTSNSSSEQFHTLFFTTPLLADDFHNVTVVYDGDSEHTPLAVKRWYVTNTTENNTLVQGTASGSATVNSIPRSAPQSGITSAGRRANTGLIVAGVIGGIFLFGLLLIVLSVLKRRRGMHTRHREAASAPAIPMRRHVDSGGSSISPMAFPAVTRPTSSISWGTETWTFNARSDANSAAAPPYARDTLVSSTSPSPKKDSWYEQPQLYGLPR
;
A
#
# COMPACT_ATOMS: atom_id res chain seq x y z
N MET A 1 -13.14 30.04 -1.67
CA MET A 1 -12.48 29.36 -0.54
C MET A 1 -11.43 28.48 -1.17
N ALA A 2 -10.15 28.62 -0.81
CA ALA A 2 -9.13 27.68 -1.27
C ALA A 2 -9.50 26.30 -0.70
N ALA A 3 -9.37 25.24 -1.51
CA ALA A 3 -9.49 23.89 -0.99
C ALA A 3 -8.41 23.71 0.08
N SER A 4 -8.77 23.23 1.27
CA SER A 4 -7.78 22.85 2.27
C SER A 4 -6.94 21.71 1.70
N ASP A 5 -5.62 21.76 1.89
CA ASP A 5 -4.76 20.64 1.54
C ASP A 5 -5.28 19.35 2.22
N PRO A 6 -5.28 18.22 1.51
CA PRO A 6 -5.69 16.95 2.09
C PRO A 6 -4.78 16.58 3.26
N LEU A 7 -5.36 15.98 4.30
CA LEU A 7 -4.58 15.44 5.40
C LEU A 7 -3.84 14.20 4.91
N ARG A 8 -2.52 14.30 4.83
CA ARG A 8 -1.64 13.17 4.50
C ARG A 8 -1.33 12.37 5.75
N GLN A 9 -1.28 11.06 5.60
CA GLN A 9 -0.88 10.19 6.70
C GLN A 9 0.62 10.31 6.95
N VAL A 10 1.02 10.06 8.19
CA VAL A 10 2.41 9.96 8.63
C VAL A 10 2.73 8.50 8.87
N ILE A 11 3.85 8.03 8.34
CA ILE A 11 4.44 6.73 8.72
C ILE A 11 5.59 6.97 9.70
N VAL A 12 5.60 6.17 10.76
CA VAL A 12 6.60 6.19 11.83
C VAL A 12 7.31 4.85 11.81
N ASP A 13 8.62 4.91 11.70
CA ASP A 13 9.50 3.75 11.68
C ASP A 13 9.52 3.06 13.05
N ASP A 14 9.70 1.74 13.09
CA ASP A 14 9.85 1.00 14.34
C ASP A 14 11.08 1.45 15.15
N THR A 15 12.09 2.07 14.52
CA THR A 15 13.25 2.62 15.23
C THR A 15 13.05 4.04 15.75
N ASP A 16 11.87 4.65 15.54
CA ASP A 16 11.60 6.01 15.99
C ASP A 16 11.66 6.13 17.53
N PRO A 17 12.46 7.06 18.09
CA PRO A 17 12.66 7.18 19.53
C PRO A 17 11.40 7.61 20.31
N SER A 18 10.36 8.08 19.63
CA SER A 18 9.05 8.36 20.25
C SER A 18 8.25 7.08 20.57
N ILE A 19 8.66 5.93 20.02
CA ILE A 19 8.10 4.64 20.38
C ILE A 19 8.75 4.17 21.69
N GLY A 20 7.96 4.20 22.76
CA GLY A 20 8.35 3.75 24.08
C GLY A 20 8.23 2.25 24.21
N TYR A 21 9.31 1.52 23.91
CA TYR A 21 9.44 0.09 24.20
C TYR A 21 9.75 -0.15 25.67
N ASN A 22 9.18 -1.20 26.29
CA ASN A 22 9.76 -1.74 27.52
C ASN A 22 11.07 -2.47 27.18
N ALA A 23 12.15 -1.71 27.08
CA ALA A 23 13.41 -2.04 26.41
C ALA A 23 14.10 -3.38 26.78
N ALA A 24 13.72 -4.07 27.86
CA ALA A 24 14.31 -5.36 28.22
C ALA A 24 13.88 -6.51 27.30
N ASP A 25 12.73 -6.38 26.62
CA ASP A 25 12.06 -7.48 25.92
C ASP A 25 11.99 -7.32 24.39
N TRP A 26 12.37 -6.16 23.87
CA TRP A 26 12.34 -5.84 22.44
C TRP A 26 13.74 -5.86 21.87
N PHE A 27 13.89 -6.44 20.67
CA PHE A 27 15.16 -6.54 19.98
C PHE A 27 14.99 -6.31 18.47
N PRO A 28 15.96 -5.68 17.80
CA PRO A 28 15.93 -5.56 16.35
C PRO A 28 16.11 -6.93 15.69
N ILE A 29 15.41 -7.18 14.58
CA ILE A 29 15.57 -8.40 13.80
C ILE A 29 16.15 -8.12 12.41
N ASP A 30 16.87 -9.10 11.87
CA ASP A 30 17.30 -9.10 10.48
C ASP A 30 16.10 -9.27 9.55
N ILE A 31 15.71 -8.19 8.86
CA ILE A 31 14.58 -8.17 7.91
C ILE A 31 14.69 -9.19 6.79
N ARG A 32 15.88 -9.74 6.51
CA ARG A 32 16.03 -10.82 5.51
C ARG A 32 15.30 -12.09 5.93
N THR A 33 15.00 -12.22 7.22
CA THR A 33 14.19 -13.32 7.78
C THR A 33 12.69 -13.08 7.66
N LEU A 34 12.27 -11.84 7.36
CA LEU A 34 10.88 -11.42 7.29
C LEU A 34 10.33 -11.33 5.86
N ASN A 35 11.09 -11.72 4.83
CA ASN A 35 10.69 -11.60 3.42
C ASN A 35 9.62 -12.63 2.96
N ASN A 36 8.64 -12.89 3.81
CA ASN A 36 7.50 -13.75 3.54
C ASN A 36 6.28 -12.90 3.14
N GLY A 37 5.47 -13.47 2.26
CA GLY A 37 4.23 -12.86 1.79
C GLY A 37 4.41 -11.95 0.58
N ASN A 38 3.38 -11.18 0.29
CA ASN A 38 3.26 -10.37 -0.91
C ASN A 38 2.97 -8.89 -0.62
N PHE A 39 3.19 -8.43 0.61
CA PHE A 39 2.95 -7.04 1.05
C PHE A 39 4.22 -6.16 1.07
N GLY A 40 5.19 -6.52 0.24
CA GLY A 40 6.43 -5.78 0.02
C GLY A 40 7.41 -5.85 1.19
N PRO A 41 8.57 -5.17 1.06
CA PRO A 41 9.59 -5.14 2.09
C PRO A 41 9.13 -4.30 3.29
N VAL A 42 9.68 -4.61 4.46
CA VAL A 42 9.45 -3.82 5.67
C VAL A 42 9.91 -2.37 5.47
N PHE A 43 9.15 -1.41 5.99
CA PHE A 43 9.49 0.01 5.92
C PHE A 43 10.90 0.26 6.47
N ASN A 44 11.69 1.07 5.74
CA ASN A 44 13.09 1.38 6.03
C ASN A 44 14.03 0.17 6.27
N ALA A 45 13.60 -1.04 5.92
CA ALA A 45 14.33 -2.28 6.19
C ALA A 45 14.71 -2.47 7.67
N THR A 46 13.85 -2.05 8.60
CA THR A 46 13.99 -2.25 10.05
C THR A 46 12.74 -2.92 10.62
N SER A 47 12.90 -3.70 11.68
CA SER A 47 11.77 -4.30 12.41
C SER A 47 12.22 -4.63 13.83
N HIS A 48 11.32 -4.44 14.78
CA HIS A 48 11.52 -4.81 16.18
C HIS A 48 10.65 -6.02 16.51
N ALA A 49 11.23 -6.96 17.26
CA ALA A 49 10.55 -8.17 17.67
C ALA A 49 10.57 -8.34 19.19
N THR A 50 9.61 -9.11 19.69
CA THR A 50 9.61 -9.58 21.07
C THR A 50 9.06 -11.00 21.16
N THR A 51 9.66 -11.82 22.03
CA THR A 51 9.18 -13.16 22.38
C THR A 51 8.70 -13.25 23.83
N SER A 52 8.65 -12.11 24.52
CA SER A 52 8.27 -12.05 25.93
C SER A 52 6.75 -11.92 26.07
N SER A 53 6.23 -12.52 27.14
CA SER A 53 4.85 -12.31 27.58
C SER A 53 4.74 -11.10 28.51
N ASN A 54 3.59 -10.41 28.47
CA ASN A 54 3.31 -9.19 29.26
C ASN A 54 4.22 -8.00 28.92
N THR A 55 4.70 -7.96 27.68
CA THR A 55 5.50 -6.87 27.13
C THR A 55 4.61 -5.85 26.42
N LYS A 56 5.07 -4.61 26.25
CA LYS A 56 4.30 -3.57 25.58
C LYS A 56 5.16 -2.48 24.95
N PHE A 57 4.64 -1.86 23.90
CA PHE A 57 5.13 -0.56 23.46
C PHE A 57 4.01 0.48 23.53
N SER A 58 4.41 1.75 23.54
CA SER A 58 3.48 2.88 23.51
C SER A 58 3.96 3.98 22.57
N PHE A 59 3.03 4.71 21.98
CA PHE A 59 3.31 5.80 21.06
C PHE A 59 2.27 6.91 21.24
N SER A 60 2.72 8.15 21.44
CA SER A 60 1.83 9.30 21.52
C SER A 60 1.74 9.99 20.17
N PHE A 61 0.52 10.26 19.72
CA PHE A 61 0.25 10.92 18.45
C PHE A 61 -0.86 11.95 18.60
N ASN A 62 -0.94 12.90 17.68
CA ASN A 62 -2.02 13.88 17.62
C ASN A 62 -2.72 13.73 16.27
N GLY A 63 -3.86 13.05 16.26
CA GLY A 63 -4.44 12.55 15.01
C GLY A 63 -5.83 11.95 15.15
N THR A 64 -6.45 11.64 14.02
CA THR A 64 -7.82 11.11 13.93
C THR A 64 -7.88 9.63 13.57
N SER A 65 -6.74 9.00 13.26
CA SER A 65 -6.65 7.55 13.03
C SER A 65 -5.25 7.03 13.32
N ILE A 66 -5.12 5.74 13.62
CA ILE A 66 -3.84 5.04 13.85
C ILE A 66 -3.95 3.60 13.34
N MET A 67 -2.85 3.07 12.80
CA MET A 67 -2.68 1.70 12.35
C MET A 67 -1.32 1.19 12.77
N VAL A 68 -1.29 -0.01 13.32
CA VAL A 68 -0.05 -0.73 13.65
C VAL A 68 0.24 -1.72 12.54
N GLN A 69 1.45 -1.69 11.98
CA GLN A 69 1.88 -2.63 10.95
C GLN A 69 2.97 -3.56 11.47
N GLY A 70 2.96 -4.81 11.04
CA GLY A 70 3.96 -5.80 11.42
C GLY A 70 3.93 -7.05 10.55
N ASN A 71 4.74 -8.04 10.91
CA ASN A 71 4.77 -9.35 10.25
C ASN A 71 3.89 -10.38 10.98
N THR A 72 3.06 -11.12 10.24
CA THR A 72 2.15 -12.15 10.79
C THR A 72 2.72 -13.57 10.76
N ASP A 73 3.87 -13.85 11.37
CA ASP A 73 4.33 -15.24 11.60
C ASP A 73 3.68 -15.83 12.87
N VAL A 74 2.38 -16.10 12.76
CA VAL A 74 1.55 -16.66 13.82
C VAL A 74 1.46 -18.18 13.74
N ALA A 75 1.56 -18.85 14.88
CA ALA A 75 1.30 -20.29 15.01
C ALA A 75 0.00 -20.51 15.78
N THR A 76 -0.85 -21.42 15.30
CA THR A 76 -1.99 -21.91 16.07
C THR A 76 -1.55 -23.09 16.93
N ASP A 77 -1.64 -22.95 18.24
CA ASP A 77 -1.43 -24.07 19.15
C ASP A 77 -2.62 -25.05 19.03
N PRO A 78 -2.39 -26.30 18.57
CA PRO A 78 -3.47 -27.27 18.39
C PRO A 78 -4.12 -27.71 19.71
N ALA A 79 -3.45 -27.54 20.86
CA ALA A 79 -4.00 -27.93 22.16
C ALA A 79 -5.00 -26.91 22.71
N THR A 80 -4.72 -25.62 22.53
CA THR A 80 -5.54 -24.51 23.06
C THR A 80 -6.42 -23.86 22.02
N ASN A 81 -6.18 -24.13 20.73
CA ASN A 81 -6.75 -23.41 19.59
C ASN A 81 -6.52 -21.88 19.72
N SER A 82 -5.41 -21.49 20.38
CA SER A 82 -4.98 -20.10 20.51
C SER A 82 -3.88 -19.80 19.50
N THR A 83 -3.85 -18.56 19.03
CA THR A 83 -2.77 -18.06 18.16
C THR A 83 -1.62 -17.57 19.04
N ASP A 84 -0.39 -17.73 18.59
CA ASP A 84 0.83 -17.22 19.21
C ASP A 84 1.65 -16.49 18.15
N PRO A 85 2.00 -15.21 18.33
CA PRO A 85 1.65 -14.36 19.47
C PRO A 85 0.16 -13.96 19.52
N THR A 86 -0.29 -13.50 20.68
CA THR A 86 -1.52 -12.69 20.83
C THR A 86 -1.16 -11.27 21.22
N TRP A 87 -2.03 -10.32 20.86
CA TRP A 87 -1.85 -8.92 21.22
C TRP A 87 -3.18 -8.22 21.47
N GLN A 88 -3.12 -7.09 22.14
CA GLN A 88 -4.23 -6.15 22.29
C GLN A 88 -3.72 -4.75 22.00
N CYS A 89 -4.45 -4.00 21.18
CA CYS A 89 -4.19 -2.60 20.93
C CYS A 89 -5.20 -1.75 21.68
N LEU A 90 -4.72 -0.71 22.36
CA LEU A 90 -5.52 0.24 23.10
C LEU A 90 -5.17 1.65 22.66
N VAL A 91 -6.17 2.50 22.44
CA VAL A 91 -6.02 3.95 22.29
C VAL A 91 -6.65 4.59 23.50
N ASP A 92 -5.86 5.33 24.27
CA ASP A 92 -6.27 5.97 25.53
C ASP A 92 -6.85 5.01 26.57
N GLY A 93 -6.38 3.76 26.55
CA GLY A 93 -6.86 2.70 27.42
C GLY A 93 -8.10 1.95 26.91
N GLU A 94 -8.69 2.38 25.79
CA GLU A 94 -9.82 1.70 25.16
C GLU A 94 -9.38 0.76 24.05
N PRO A 95 -9.86 -0.50 24.01
CA PRO A 95 -9.45 -1.46 23.00
C PRO A 95 -9.92 -1.08 21.60
N ILE A 96 -9.03 -1.23 20.61
CA ILE A 96 -9.36 -1.01 19.18
C ILE A 96 -9.41 -2.34 18.41
N PRO A 97 -10.14 -2.41 17.28
CA PRO A 97 -10.22 -3.63 16.49
C PRO A 97 -8.86 -4.17 16.03
N ILE A 98 -8.66 -5.47 16.25
CA ILE A 98 -7.55 -6.25 15.70
C ILE A 98 -7.99 -6.79 14.34
N LYS A 99 -7.09 -6.82 13.36
CA LYS A 99 -7.39 -7.47 12.08
C LYS A 99 -7.08 -8.96 12.19
N THR A 100 -8.03 -9.78 11.79
CA THR A 100 -7.82 -11.22 11.65
C THR A 100 -6.87 -11.47 10.49
N PHE A 101 -5.84 -12.29 10.71
CA PHE A 101 -4.94 -12.72 9.65
C PHE A 101 -5.53 -13.92 8.91
N THR A 102 -5.19 -14.05 7.63
CA THR A 102 -5.38 -15.28 6.85
C THR A 102 -4.14 -16.17 7.00
N ASP A 103 -4.28 -17.48 6.75
CA ASP A 103 -3.18 -18.43 6.92
C ASP A 103 -1.92 -18.00 6.14
N GLY A 104 -0.83 -17.69 6.84
CA GLY A 104 0.46 -17.35 6.24
C GLY A 104 1.17 -16.18 6.92
N ALA A 105 2.49 -16.13 6.72
CA ALA A 105 3.31 -15.00 7.14
C ALA A 105 3.26 -13.89 6.09
N GLU A 106 2.82 -12.70 6.49
CA GLU A 106 2.71 -11.51 5.65
C GLU A 106 3.41 -10.33 6.34
N SER A 107 4.26 -9.61 5.60
CA SER A 107 4.92 -8.39 6.07
C SER A 107 4.02 -7.17 5.98
N ASN A 108 4.28 -6.09 6.72
CA ASN A 108 3.51 -4.84 6.66
C ASN A 108 1.98 -5.01 6.85
N TRP A 109 1.55 -6.11 7.48
CA TRP A 109 0.15 -6.41 7.70
C TRP A 109 -0.43 -5.48 8.77
N PRO A 110 -1.64 -4.93 8.58
CA PRO A 110 -2.30 -4.12 9.60
C PRO A 110 -2.69 -5.01 10.79
N LEU A 111 -1.95 -4.94 11.90
CA LEU A 111 -2.23 -5.73 13.11
C LEU A 111 -3.49 -5.24 13.83
N CYS A 112 -3.67 -3.93 13.91
CA CYS A 112 -4.85 -3.28 14.48
C CYS A 112 -4.99 -1.86 13.93
N SER A 113 -6.22 -1.33 13.90
CA SER A 113 -6.46 0.03 13.43
C SER A 113 -7.68 0.68 14.09
N ALA A 114 -7.62 2.00 14.21
CA ALA A 114 -8.75 2.84 14.56
C ALA A 114 -8.84 3.97 13.52
N ASP A 115 -9.93 3.99 12.76
CA ASP A 115 -10.09 4.89 11.61
C ASP A 115 -10.82 6.19 11.98
N THR A 116 -11.35 6.30 13.20
CA THR A 116 -12.14 7.44 13.66
C THR A 116 -11.90 7.70 15.13
N LEU A 117 -10.98 8.61 15.42
CA LEU A 117 -10.66 9.14 16.74
C LEU A 117 -11.01 10.64 16.79
N ALA A 118 -11.14 11.18 18.00
CA ALA A 118 -11.26 12.63 18.17
C ALA A 118 -10.01 13.33 17.63
N PRO A 119 -10.10 14.57 17.10
CA PRO A 119 -8.93 15.29 16.63
C PRO A 119 -8.12 15.88 17.80
N GLU A 120 -7.50 15.01 18.59
CA GLU A 120 -6.73 15.38 19.78
C GLU A 120 -5.47 14.51 19.96
N GLN A 121 -4.80 14.71 21.10
CA GLN A 121 -3.65 13.88 21.47
C GLN A 121 -4.11 12.55 22.06
N HIS A 122 -3.54 11.47 21.54
CA HIS A 122 -3.81 10.10 21.92
C HIS A 122 -2.53 9.37 22.36
N ILE A 123 -2.73 8.25 23.06
CA ILE A 123 -1.69 7.29 23.39
C ILE A 123 -2.11 5.91 22.90
N LEU A 124 -1.41 5.42 21.88
CA LEU A 124 -1.46 4.01 21.50
C LEU A 124 -0.65 3.19 22.52
N THR A 125 -1.23 2.10 23.00
CA THR A 125 -0.53 1.06 23.76
C THR A 125 -0.81 -0.29 23.11
N VAL A 126 0.24 -1.06 22.81
CA VAL A 126 0.11 -2.43 22.31
C VAL A 126 0.68 -3.38 23.35
N GLN A 127 -0.15 -4.29 23.84
CA GLN A 127 0.23 -5.31 24.80
C GLN A 127 0.37 -6.63 24.07
N VAL A 128 1.48 -7.33 24.30
CA VAL A 128 1.82 -8.57 23.58
C VAL A 128 1.98 -9.71 24.57
N GLN A 129 1.44 -10.87 24.20
CA GLN A 129 1.73 -12.15 24.84
C GLN A 129 2.28 -13.11 23.79
N SER A 130 3.55 -13.47 23.95
CA SER A 130 4.26 -14.40 23.08
C SER A 130 4.91 -15.50 23.91
N HIS A 131 4.91 -16.74 23.40
CA HIS A 131 5.54 -17.90 24.03
C HIS A 131 6.59 -18.57 23.14
N THR A 132 6.25 -18.78 21.86
CA THR A 132 7.06 -19.56 20.90
C THR A 132 7.35 -18.78 19.63
N LYS A 133 6.45 -17.90 19.23
CA LYS A 133 6.56 -17.09 18.02
C LYS A 133 6.73 -15.61 18.34
N PRO A 134 7.75 -14.94 17.78
CA PRO A 134 7.94 -13.50 17.97
C PRO A 134 6.75 -12.69 17.44
N PHE A 135 6.42 -11.62 18.16
CA PHE A 135 5.61 -10.52 17.64
C PHE A 135 6.51 -9.51 16.96
N PHE A 136 6.13 -9.05 15.76
CA PHE A 136 6.91 -8.12 14.95
C PHE A 136 6.19 -6.77 14.83
N LEU A 137 6.94 -5.69 15.00
CA LEU A 137 6.52 -4.32 14.71
C LEU A 137 7.40 -3.77 13.59
N ASP A 138 6.76 -3.38 12.50
CA ASP A 138 7.39 -2.84 11.31
C ASP A 138 7.25 -1.30 11.26
N GLY A 139 6.12 -0.78 11.74
CA GLY A 139 5.88 0.66 11.79
C GLY A 139 4.46 1.03 12.19
N LEU A 140 4.21 2.32 12.30
CA LEU A 140 2.91 2.89 12.64
C LEU A 140 2.48 3.88 11.56
N VAL A 141 1.19 3.91 11.23
CA VAL A 141 0.63 4.89 10.29
C VAL A 141 -0.51 5.63 10.97
N TYR A 142 -0.50 6.96 10.95
CA TYR A 142 -1.59 7.75 11.55
C TYR A 142 -1.98 8.93 10.68
N THR A 143 -3.24 9.36 10.80
CA THR A 143 -3.72 10.59 10.16
C THR A 143 -3.64 11.73 11.17
N PRO A 144 -2.84 12.76 10.94
CA PRO A 144 -2.70 13.85 11.90
C PRO A 144 -3.91 14.79 11.94
N VAL A 145 -4.01 15.59 12.99
CA VAL A 145 -5.00 16.68 13.03
C VAL A 145 -4.66 17.78 11.99
N PRO A 146 -5.66 18.49 11.45
CA PRO A 146 -5.43 19.60 10.53
C PRO A 146 -4.47 20.66 11.08
N GLY A 147 -3.47 21.03 10.26
CA GLY A 147 -2.48 22.05 10.62
C GLY A 147 -1.37 21.56 11.57
N ALA A 148 -1.34 20.27 11.89
CA ALA A 148 -0.21 19.72 12.62
C ALA A 148 1.08 19.81 11.79
N VAL A 149 2.17 20.19 12.47
CA VAL A 149 3.51 20.32 11.88
C VAL A 149 4.36 19.17 12.38
N PHE A 150 4.98 18.45 11.46
CA PHE A 150 5.82 17.31 11.80
C PHE A 150 7.24 17.52 11.29
N PRO A 151 8.17 17.93 12.17
CA PRO A 151 9.59 17.90 11.86
C PRO A 151 9.99 16.48 11.49
N SER A 152 10.62 16.29 10.33
CA SER A 152 11.26 15.01 9.99
C SER A 152 10.31 13.82 9.81
N ALA A 153 9.02 14.05 9.56
CA ALA A 153 8.07 12.98 9.28
C ALA A 153 8.15 12.47 7.83
N VAL A 154 7.81 11.20 7.64
CA VAL A 154 7.57 10.64 6.32
C VAL A 154 6.07 10.68 6.03
N LEU A 155 5.69 11.45 5.03
CA LEU A 155 4.30 11.62 4.60
C LEU A 155 3.94 10.60 3.52
N ILE A 156 2.71 10.09 3.58
CA ILE A 156 2.15 9.18 2.58
C ILE A 156 1.25 9.96 1.62
N TYR A 157 1.60 9.94 0.33
CA TYR A 157 0.77 10.46 -0.75
C TYR A 157 0.16 9.27 -1.48
N THR A 158 -1.15 9.08 -1.39
CA THR A 158 -1.86 8.01 -2.11
C THR A 158 -2.01 8.37 -3.59
N ASP A 159 -2.34 7.41 -4.44
CA ASP A 159 -2.57 7.60 -5.88
C ASP A 159 -3.69 8.60 -6.24
N GLY A 160 -4.60 8.87 -5.30
CA GLY A 160 -5.61 9.94 -5.42
C GLY A 160 -5.20 11.31 -4.86
N ASP A 161 -3.94 11.51 -4.42
CA ASP A 161 -3.51 12.78 -3.83
C ASP A 161 -3.54 13.90 -4.88
N PRO A 162 -4.11 15.10 -4.60
CA PRO A 162 -4.15 16.23 -5.51
C PRO A 162 -2.77 16.78 -5.91
N ALA A 163 -1.71 16.44 -5.19
CA ALA A 163 -0.34 16.74 -5.59
C ALA A 163 0.18 15.86 -6.75
N LEU A 164 -0.58 14.83 -7.12
CA LEU A 164 -0.29 13.97 -8.27
C LEU A 164 -1.04 14.46 -9.50
N THR A 165 -0.29 14.67 -10.59
CA THR A 165 -0.85 14.97 -11.91
C THR A 165 -0.51 13.85 -12.88
N TYR A 166 -1.55 13.22 -13.43
CA TYR A 166 -1.44 12.13 -14.40
C TYR A 166 -1.60 12.65 -15.83
N SER A 167 -0.84 12.08 -16.77
CA SER A 167 -0.98 12.40 -18.19
C SER A 167 -2.35 11.98 -18.74
N ALA A 168 -2.98 12.84 -19.55
CA ALA A 168 -4.38 12.66 -19.94
C ALA A 168 -4.59 11.40 -20.82
N GLY A 169 -5.63 10.61 -20.49
CA GLY A 169 -6.10 9.49 -21.30
C GLY A 169 -5.22 8.25 -21.31
N GLN A 170 -4.17 8.21 -20.49
CA GLN A 170 -3.21 7.11 -20.48
C GLN A 170 -3.27 6.23 -19.23
N TRP A 171 -4.11 6.59 -18.25
CA TRP A 171 -4.24 5.90 -16.97
C TRP A 171 -5.63 5.29 -16.84
N LYS A 172 -5.68 4.12 -16.21
CA LYS A 172 -6.90 3.42 -15.85
C LYS A 172 -6.94 3.22 -14.35
N GLU A 173 -8.12 3.43 -13.78
CA GLU A 173 -8.39 3.11 -12.38
C GLU A 173 -8.74 1.62 -12.29
N ALA A 174 -7.93 0.85 -11.57
CA ALA A 174 -8.08 -0.59 -11.36
C ALA A 174 -7.79 -0.95 -9.90
N GLY A 175 -8.41 -0.21 -8.96
CA GLY A 175 -8.01 -0.20 -7.55
C GLY A 175 -6.90 0.81 -7.26
N GLU A 176 -5.97 0.97 -8.22
CA GLU A 176 -4.96 2.03 -8.27
C GLU A 176 -4.92 2.71 -9.65
N GLN A 177 -4.12 3.77 -9.78
CA GLN A 177 -3.74 4.35 -11.07
C GLN A 177 -2.70 3.48 -11.79
N VAL A 178 -3.10 2.88 -12.91
CA VAL A 178 -2.27 1.94 -13.69
C VAL A 178 -2.14 2.36 -15.15
N THR A 179 -0.95 2.16 -15.75
CA THR A 179 -0.72 2.36 -17.20
C THR A 179 0.19 1.29 -17.83
N GLN A 180 -0.14 0.90 -19.07
CA GLN A 180 0.69 0.09 -19.98
C GLN A 180 1.09 0.88 -21.23
N ILE A 181 0.81 2.19 -21.26
CA ILE A 181 1.04 3.02 -22.44
C ILE A 181 2.41 3.65 -22.33
N ARG A 182 3.35 3.27 -23.20
CA ARG A 182 4.67 3.89 -23.27
C ARG A 182 4.56 5.41 -23.34
N GLY A 183 5.35 6.10 -22.54
CA GLY A 183 5.36 7.56 -22.45
C GLY A 183 4.26 8.15 -21.55
N ALA A 184 3.38 7.33 -20.97
CA ALA A 184 2.50 7.78 -19.91
C ALA A 184 3.31 8.26 -18.71
N SER A 185 2.86 9.35 -18.08
CA SER A 185 3.59 9.98 -17.00
C SER A 185 2.72 10.37 -15.83
N VAL A 186 3.34 10.43 -14.65
CA VAL A 186 2.78 10.98 -13.42
C VAL A 186 3.82 11.94 -12.83
N THR A 187 3.36 13.09 -12.36
CA THR A 187 4.19 14.08 -11.67
C THR A 187 3.69 14.25 -10.25
N LEU A 188 4.58 14.10 -9.27
CA LEU A 188 4.37 14.45 -7.88
C LEU A 188 5.01 15.81 -7.60
N GLU A 189 4.24 16.75 -7.07
CA GLU A 189 4.76 17.99 -6.46
C GLU A 189 4.83 17.81 -4.94
N PHE A 190 5.99 18.06 -4.32
CA PHE A 190 6.13 17.89 -2.87
C PHE A 190 7.14 18.87 -2.28
N HIS A 191 7.09 19.03 -0.95
CA HIS A 191 8.10 19.75 -0.19
C HIS A 191 8.81 18.76 0.74
N GLY A 192 10.14 18.69 0.68
CA GLY A 192 10.92 17.75 1.49
C GLY A 192 12.21 17.29 0.83
N THR A 193 12.94 16.38 1.46
CA THR A 193 14.31 16.01 1.04
C THR A 193 14.42 14.72 0.23
N SER A 194 13.37 13.91 0.15
CA SER A 194 13.37 12.71 -0.69
C SER A 194 11.96 12.22 -0.98
N ALA A 195 11.82 11.51 -2.09
CA ALA A 195 10.59 10.81 -2.46
C ALA A 195 10.88 9.36 -2.86
N THR A 196 10.03 8.45 -2.40
CA THR A 196 10.07 7.02 -2.73
C THR A 196 8.77 6.60 -3.37
N LEU A 197 8.83 6.03 -4.58
CA LEU A 197 7.67 5.50 -5.27
C LEU A 197 7.47 4.03 -4.90
N ILE A 198 6.28 3.74 -4.37
CA ILE A 198 5.79 2.40 -4.07
C ILE A 198 4.66 2.05 -5.04
N GLY A 199 4.80 0.91 -5.70
CA GLY A 199 3.82 0.39 -6.63
C GLY A 199 3.28 -0.98 -6.26
N GLN A 200 2.65 -1.61 -7.24
CA GLN A 200 2.07 -2.94 -7.15
C GLN A 200 2.28 -3.69 -8.46
N THR A 201 2.42 -5.01 -8.38
CA THR A 201 2.49 -5.89 -9.54
C THR A 201 1.36 -6.91 -9.42
N SER A 202 0.37 -6.85 -10.31
CA SER A 202 -0.78 -7.79 -10.31
C SER A 202 -0.59 -8.92 -11.32
N ASN A 203 -1.21 -10.08 -11.03
CA ASN A 203 -1.21 -11.27 -11.88
C ASN A 203 -2.16 -11.16 -13.08
N GLU A 204 -2.95 -10.09 -13.15
CA GLU A 204 -3.81 -9.75 -14.29
C GLU A 204 -3.03 -9.15 -15.47
N PHE A 205 -1.76 -8.77 -15.25
CA PHE A 205 -0.90 -8.14 -16.25
C PHE A 205 0.26 -9.05 -16.69
N PRO A 206 0.90 -8.76 -17.84
CA PRO A 206 2.05 -9.51 -18.29
C PRO A 206 3.17 -9.55 -17.24
N PRO A 207 3.76 -10.72 -16.96
CA PRO A 207 4.73 -10.88 -15.87
C PRO A 207 6.14 -10.40 -16.22
N ASN A 208 6.40 -9.96 -17.45
CA ASN A 208 7.73 -9.52 -17.86
C ASN A 208 8.05 -8.17 -17.21
N SER A 209 9.23 -8.03 -16.60
CA SER A 209 9.67 -6.74 -16.03
C SER A 209 9.70 -5.64 -17.08
N SER A 210 9.31 -4.43 -16.71
CA SER A 210 9.44 -3.23 -17.55
C SER A 210 10.44 -2.24 -16.96
N SER A 211 10.58 -1.08 -17.59
CA SER A 211 11.39 0.03 -17.13
C SER A 211 10.55 1.31 -17.06
N GLY A 212 11.07 2.25 -16.28
CA GLY A 212 10.65 3.64 -16.32
C GLY A 212 11.85 4.56 -16.21
N ILE A 213 11.61 5.84 -16.41
CA ILE A 213 12.57 6.91 -16.11
C ILE A 213 11.90 7.92 -15.19
N TYR A 214 12.67 8.53 -14.31
CA TYR A 214 12.21 9.66 -13.52
C TYR A 214 13.14 10.86 -13.65
N PHE A 215 12.59 12.04 -13.40
CA PHE A 215 13.27 13.33 -13.41
C PHE A 215 12.93 14.04 -12.11
N VAL A 216 13.93 14.66 -11.47
CA VAL A 216 13.74 15.53 -10.31
C VAL A 216 14.08 16.95 -10.73
N ASP A 217 13.14 17.90 -10.60
CA ASP A 217 13.33 19.32 -10.92
C ASP A 217 13.86 19.60 -12.34
N GLY A 218 13.47 18.75 -13.29
CA GLY A 218 13.94 18.84 -14.69
C GLY A 218 15.41 18.45 -14.90
N ALA A 219 16.06 17.82 -13.91
CA ALA A 219 17.38 17.19 -14.06
C ALA A 219 17.36 16.06 -15.11
N GLY A 220 18.52 15.49 -15.40
CA GLY A 220 18.63 14.36 -16.36
C GLY A 220 17.82 13.12 -15.92
N PRO A 221 17.36 12.29 -16.88
CA PRO A 221 16.57 11.10 -16.57
C PRO A 221 17.39 10.07 -15.78
N THR A 222 16.78 9.47 -14.77
CA THR A 222 17.29 8.30 -14.08
C THR A 222 16.39 7.10 -14.36
N SER A 223 16.95 6.03 -14.90
CA SER A 223 16.21 4.79 -15.19
C SER A 223 16.00 3.96 -13.93
N PHE A 224 14.87 3.28 -13.85
CA PHE A 224 14.56 2.27 -12.84
C PHE A 224 13.82 1.09 -13.46
N THR A 225 13.82 -0.04 -12.75
CA THR A 225 13.15 -1.27 -13.17
C THR A 225 11.82 -1.40 -12.44
N ILE A 226 10.78 -1.81 -13.17
CA ILE A 226 9.50 -2.23 -12.60
C ILE A 226 9.50 -3.77 -12.64
N PRO A 227 9.67 -4.43 -11.49
CA PRO A 227 9.78 -5.88 -11.46
C PRO A 227 8.42 -6.50 -11.82
N GLY A 228 8.46 -7.48 -12.71
CA GLY A 228 7.30 -8.30 -13.01
C GLY A 228 7.17 -9.48 -12.05
N LEU A 229 6.06 -10.20 -12.15
CA LEU A 229 5.85 -11.38 -11.33
C LEU A 229 6.82 -12.49 -11.73
N THR A 230 7.39 -13.17 -10.74
CA THR A 230 8.13 -14.40 -11.00
C THR A 230 7.16 -15.47 -11.47
N SER A 231 7.60 -16.39 -12.34
CA SER A 231 6.75 -17.43 -12.93
C SER A 231 6.05 -18.34 -11.90
N ASN A 232 6.51 -18.34 -10.66
CA ASN A 232 6.00 -19.15 -9.57
C ASN A 232 5.10 -18.36 -8.60
N SER A 233 4.97 -17.05 -8.78
CA SER A 233 4.07 -16.23 -7.97
C SER A 233 2.69 -16.20 -8.61
N SER A 234 1.72 -16.80 -7.94
CA SER A 234 0.31 -16.66 -8.32
C SER A 234 -0.36 -15.45 -7.65
N SER A 235 0.31 -14.81 -6.70
CA SER A 235 -0.23 -13.69 -5.93
C SER A 235 0.30 -12.34 -6.42
N GLU A 236 -0.59 -11.35 -6.39
CA GLU A 236 -0.26 -9.95 -6.58
C GLU A 236 0.80 -9.53 -5.55
N GLN A 237 1.79 -8.73 -5.96
CA GLN A 237 2.82 -8.17 -5.08
C GLN A 237 2.47 -6.72 -4.78
N PHE A 238 2.07 -6.44 -3.55
CA PHE A 238 1.82 -5.11 -3.02
C PHE A 238 3.11 -4.49 -2.49
N HIS A 239 3.10 -3.16 -2.40
CA HIS A 239 4.16 -2.34 -1.81
C HIS A 239 5.55 -2.55 -2.42
N THR A 240 5.61 -2.79 -3.73
CA THR A 240 6.86 -2.94 -4.46
C THR A 240 7.59 -1.60 -4.52
N LEU A 241 8.80 -1.54 -3.97
CA LEU A 241 9.70 -0.39 -4.13
C LEU A 241 10.16 -0.29 -5.59
N PHE A 242 9.84 0.81 -6.27
CA PHE A 242 10.34 1.08 -7.62
C PHE A 242 11.63 1.88 -7.60
N PHE A 243 11.65 3.00 -6.86
CA PHE A 243 12.85 3.81 -6.66
C PHE A 243 12.71 4.75 -5.46
N THR A 244 13.86 5.27 -5.02
CA THR A 244 13.97 6.42 -4.10
C THR A 244 14.84 7.47 -4.77
N THR A 245 14.43 8.73 -4.71
CA THR A 245 15.26 9.85 -5.22
C THR A 245 16.56 9.94 -4.41
N PRO A 246 17.61 10.58 -4.96
CA PRO A 246 18.72 11.05 -4.13
C PRO A 246 18.24 11.99 -3.02
N LEU A 247 19.11 12.26 -2.05
CA LEU A 247 18.88 13.31 -1.07
C LEU A 247 18.84 14.67 -1.77
N LEU A 248 17.74 15.40 -1.57
CA LEU A 248 17.47 16.72 -2.13
C LEU A 248 17.65 17.80 -1.07
N ALA A 249 17.59 19.05 -1.50
CA ALA A 249 17.47 20.17 -0.55
C ALA A 249 16.10 20.12 0.16
N ASP A 250 15.97 20.84 1.26
CA ASP A 250 14.67 21.08 1.89
C ASP A 250 13.96 22.21 1.13
N ASP A 251 13.27 21.87 0.03
CA ASP A 251 12.57 22.83 -0.83
C ASP A 251 11.36 22.16 -1.53
N PHE A 252 10.65 22.92 -2.36
CA PHE A 252 9.64 22.42 -3.28
C PHE A 252 10.27 21.74 -4.48
N HIS A 253 9.91 20.47 -4.67
CA HIS A 253 10.40 19.62 -5.73
C HIS A 253 9.28 19.11 -6.62
N ASN A 254 9.62 18.77 -7.86
CA ASN A 254 8.79 17.93 -8.70
C ASN A 254 9.52 16.64 -9.08
N VAL A 255 8.81 15.51 -8.99
CA VAL A 255 9.28 14.23 -9.52
C VAL A 255 8.33 13.80 -10.61
N THR A 256 8.84 13.73 -11.85
CA THR A 256 8.08 13.19 -12.98
C THR A 256 8.56 11.80 -13.31
N VAL A 257 7.64 10.84 -13.34
CA VAL A 257 7.90 9.44 -13.72
C VAL A 257 7.26 9.19 -15.07
N VAL A 258 8.01 8.55 -15.97
CA VAL A 258 7.55 8.18 -17.32
C VAL A 258 7.72 6.68 -17.49
N TYR A 259 6.64 6.02 -17.88
CA TYR A 259 6.64 4.58 -18.18
C TYR A 259 7.30 4.30 -19.53
N ASP A 260 8.26 3.38 -19.58
CA ASP A 260 9.01 3.02 -20.79
C ASP A 260 8.69 1.59 -21.30
N GLY A 261 7.83 0.86 -20.59
CA GLY A 261 7.34 -0.45 -21.03
C GLY A 261 6.28 -0.39 -22.14
N ASP A 262 5.53 -1.47 -22.29
CA ASP A 262 4.42 -1.62 -23.25
C ASP A 262 3.44 -2.70 -22.77
N SER A 263 2.49 -3.09 -23.63
CA SER A 263 1.44 -4.07 -23.31
C SER A 263 1.93 -5.52 -23.13
N GLU A 264 3.21 -5.82 -23.41
CA GLU A 264 3.81 -7.13 -23.18
C GLU A 264 4.61 -7.21 -21.87
N HIS A 265 4.68 -6.09 -21.13
CA HIS A 265 5.40 -5.98 -19.87
C HIS A 265 4.48 -5.54 -18.72
N THR A 266 5.04 -5.63 -17.52
CA THR A 266 4.41 -5.21 -16.27
C THR A 266 4.07 -3.72 -16.35
N PRO A 267 2.83 -3.30 -16.04
CA PRO A 267 2.45 -1.90 -16.04
C PRO A 267 3.17 -1.09 -14.96
N LEU A 268 3.19 0.23 -15.13
CA LEU A 268 3.41 1.13 -14.01
C LEU A 268 2.09 1.30 -13.25
N ALA A 269 2.03 0.73 -12.04
CA ALA A 269 0.93 0.92 -11.09
C ALA A 269 1.41 1.76 -9.91
N VAL A 270 0.83 2.94 -9.72
CA VAL A 270 1.18 3.87 -8.64
C VAL A 270 0.28 3.58 -7.45
N LYS A 271 0.85 3.12 -6.33
CA LYS A 271 0.09 2.87 -5.10
C LYS A 271 0.18 4.04 -4.14
N ARG A 272 1.41 4.44 -3.81
CA ARG A 272 1.69 5.55 -2.89
C ARG A 272 3.11 6.06 -3.05
N TRP A 273 3.34 7.26 -2.51
CA TRP A 273 4.68 7.81 -2.33
C TRP A 273 4.97 8.01 -0.85
N TYR A 274 6.21 7.77 -0.46
CA TYR A 274 6.75 8.23 0.81
C TYR A 274 7.60 9.46 0.56
N VAL A 275 7.26 10.57 1.20
CA VAL A 275 8.02 11.83 1.11
C VAL A 275 8.61 12.13 2.48
N THR A 276 9.93 12.19 2.55
CA THR A 276 10.60 12.61 3.79
C THR A 276 10.53 14.12 3.87
N ASN A 277 9.69 14.62 4.76
CA ASN A 277 9.57 16.06 5.01
C ASN A 277 10.61 16.49 6.03
N THR A 278 11.22 17.64 5.79
CA THR A 278 12.07 18.34 6.75
C THR A 278 11.27 19.47 7.36
N THR A 279 11.59 19.81 8.60
CA THR A 279 10.80 20.72 9.44
C THR A 279 10.33 21.96 8.67
N GLU A 280 9.02 22.05 8.39
CA GLU A 280 8.42 23.35 8.12
C GLU A 280 8.60 24.19 9.38
N ASN A 281 9.62 25.04 9.40
CA ASN A 281 9.55 26.26 10.19
C ASN A 281 8.46 27.11 9.52
N ASN A 282 7.19 26.75 9.76
CA ASN A 282 6.00 27.46 9.31
C ASN A 282 5.87 28.80 10.07
N THR A 283 6.91 29.61 9.93
CA THR A 283 6.99 31.01 10.37
C THR A 283 6.52 31.94 9.27
N LEU A 284 5.73 31.44 8.31
CA LEU A 284 4.76 32.26 7.57
C LEU A 284 3.55 32.58 8.46
N VAL A 285 3.79 32.95 9.73
CA VAL A 285 2.94 33.92 10.38
C VAL A 285 3.08 35.16 9.53
N GLN A 286 2.08 35.36 8.67
CA GLN A 286 1.85 36.55 7.90
C GLN A 286 1.77 37.70 8.90
N GLY A 287 2.95 38.24 9.24
CA GLY A 287 3.13 39.37 10.12
C GLY A 287 2.37 40.52 9.50
N THR A 288 1.16 40.73 10.00
CA THR A 288 0.38 41.93 9.73
C THR A 288 1.13 43.04 10.47
N ALA A 289 2.15 43.58 9.81
CA ALA A 289 2.89 44.74 10.28
C ALA A 289 1.97 45.97 10.19
N SER A 290 1.04 46.09 11.14
CA SER A 290 0.53 47.40 11.56
C SER A 290 1.58 48.03 12.47
N GLY A 291 2.59 48.62 11.84
CA GLY A 291 3.64 49.40 12.49
C GLY A 291 3.87 50.67 11.72
N SER A 292 3.00 51.66 11.96
CA SER A 292 3.15 53.04 11.49
C SER A 292 4.46 53.63 12.02
N ALA A 293 5.38 54.00 11.13
CA ALA A 293 6.46 54.94 11.43
C ALA A 293 6.98 55.65 10.17
N THR A 294 6.50 56.89 10.01
CA THR A 294 7.23 58.09 9.56
C THR A 294 8.27 57.99 8.43
N VAL A 295 7.80 58.46 7.27
CA VAL A 295 8.48 59.30 6.27
C VAL A 295 9.76 59.98 6.74
N ASN A 296 10.88 59.72 6.04
CA ASN A 296 11.84 60.77 5.71
C ASN A 296 12.56 60.48 4.38
N SER A 297 12.46 61.45 3.49
CA SER A 297 12.87 61.46 2.08
C SER A 297 14.29 61.98 1.89
N ILE A 298 15.12 61.30 1.09
CA ILE A 298 16.22 61.92 0.31
C ILE A 298 16.36 61.19 -1.05
N PRO A 299 16.49 61.90 -2.19
CA PRO A 299 16.48 61.31 -3.52
C PRO A 299 17.89 60.86 -3.95
N ARG A 300 17.99 59.73 -4.67
CA ARG A 300 19.18 59.42 -5.46
C ARG A 300 18.82 58.79 -6.79
N SER A 301 19.40 59.41 -7.81
CA SER A 301 19.19 59.28 -9.24
C SER A 301 19.67 57.94 -9.82
N ALA A 302 18.84 57.37 -10.72
CA ALA A 302 19.12 56.71 -12.03
C ALA A 302 20.49 56.04 -12.31
N PRO A 303 20.57 54.93 -13.08
CA PRO A 303 19.79 54.74 -14.32
C PRO A 303 19.12 53.38 -14.56
N GLN A 304 18.06 53.48 -15.36
CA GLN A 304 17.29 52.43 -16.01
C GLN A 304 18.13 51.49 -16.86
N SER A 305 17.83 50.20 -16.79
CA SER A 305 17.95 49.27 -17.91
C SER A 305 16.63 48.53 -18.03
N GLY A 306 15.89 48.86 -19.08
CA GLY A 306 14.57 48.31 -19.38
C GLY A 306 14.69 46.96 -20.05
N ILE A 307 13.99 45.96 -19.50
CA ILE A 307 13.61 44.74 -20.20
C ILE A 307 12.09 44.66 -20.11
N THR A 308 11.43 45.01 -21.21
CA THR A 308 10.00 44.88 -21.41
C THR A 308 9.65 43.40 -21.60
N SER A 309 9.13 42.74 -20.57
CA SER A 309 8.47 41.45 -20.71
C SER A 309 7.01 41.67 -21.12
N ALA A 310 6.70 41.30 -22.36
CA ALA A 310 5.36 41.36 -22.92
C ALA A 310 4.44 40.34 -22.21
N GLY A 311 3.57 40.84 -21.33
CA GLY A 311 2.51 40.05 -20.71
C GLY A 311 1.49 39.56 -21.74
N ARG A 312 1.53 38.26 -22.07
CA ARG A 312 0.44 37.58 -22.76
C ARG A 312 -0.70 37.33 -21.77
N ARG A 313 -1.72 38.18 -21.81
CA ARG A 313 -3.03 37.89 -21.21
C ARG A 313 -3.64 36.71 -21.97
N ALA A 314 -3.82 35.58 -21.30
CA ALA A 314 -4.55 34.44 -21.85
C ALA A 314 -6.03 34.81 -21.96
N ASN A 315 -6.59 34.71 -23.16
CA ASN A 315 -8.00 35.00 -23.45
C ASN A 315 -8.87 33.82 -22.99
N THR A 316 -9.17 33.77 -21.69
CA THR A 316 -10.02 32.74 -21.06
C THR A 316 -11.44 32.66 -21.67
N GLY A 317 -11.88 33.71 -22.38
CA GLY A 317 -13.19 33.74 -23.04
C GLY A 317 -13.38 32.75 -24.19
N LEU A 318 -12.32 32.28 -24.84
CA LEU A 318 -12.46 31.37 -25.99
C LEU A 318 -12.69 29.91 -25.60
N ILE A 319 -12.20 29.50 -24.42
CA ILE A 319 -12.29 28.11 -23.94
C ILE A 319 -13.69 27.81 -23.41
N VAL A 320 -14.32 28.79 -22.74
CA VAL A 320 -15.66 28.62 -22.14
C VAL A 320 -16.75 28.46 -23.21
N ALA A 321 -16.60 29.10 -24.38
CA ALA A 321 -17.57 28.97 -25.48
C ALA A 321 -17.57 27.57 -26.13
N GLY A 322 -16.42 26.90 -26.17
CA GLY A 322 -16.28 25.55 -26.75
C GLY A 322 -16.98 24.47 -25.92
N VAL A 323 -16.87 24.54 -24.60
CA VAL A 323 -17.43 23.52 -23.69
C VAL A 323 -18.96 23.53 -23.71
N ILE A 324 -19.57 24.72 -23.72
CA ILE A 324 -21.04 24.85 -23.77
C ILE A 324 -21.58 24.31 -25.11
N GLY A 325 -20.92 24.62 -26.22
CA GLY A 325 -21.30 24.07 -27.54
C GLY A 325 -21.17 22.55 -27.61
N GLY A 326 -20.11 21.99 -27.03
CA GLY A 326 -19.87 20.54 -26.99
C GLY A 326 -20.95 19.77 -26.21
N ILE A 327 -21.38 20.28 -25.05
CA ILE A 327 -22.42 19.66 -24.23
C ILE A 327 -23.76 19.64 -24.99
N PHE A 328 -24.11 20.74 -25.67
CA PHE A 328 -25.34 20.78 -26.48
C PHE A 328 -25.31 19.79 -27.65
N LEU A 329 -24.19 19.70 -28.37
CA LEU A 329 -24.05 18.78 -29.50
C LEU A 329 -24.11 17.31 -29.05
N PHE A 330 -23.45 17.00 -27.91
CA PHE A 330 -23.46 15.66 -27.33
C PHE A 330 -24.84 15.26 -26.82
N GLY A 331 -25.57 16.18 -26.17
CA GLY A 331 -26.96 15.95 -25.77
C GLY A 331 -27.87 15.66 -26.97
N LEU A 332 -27.71 16.40 -28.07
CA LEU A 332 -28.46 16.17 -29.32
C LEU A 332 -28.16 14.79 -29.92
N LEU A 333 -26.90 14.35 -29.91
CA LEU A 333 -26.48 13.03 -30.38
C LEU A 333 -27.15 11.91 -29.57
N LEU A 334 -27.18 12.02 -28.24
CA LEU A 334 -27.81 11.02 -27.37
C LEU A 334 -29.33 10.93 -27.60
N ILE A 335 -30.00 12.05 -27.85
CA ILE A 335 -31.43 12.09 -28.20
C ILE A 335 -31.67 11.36 -29.54
N VAL A 336 -30.85 11.61 -30.56
CA VAL A 336 -30.96 10.92 -31.85
C VAL A 336 -30.74 9.40 -31.69
N LEU A 337 -29.71 8.99 -30.96
CA LEU A 337 -29.43 7.56 -30.72
C LEU A 337 -30.56 6.87 -29.95
N SER A 338 -31.14 7.53 -28.95
CA SER A 338 -32.24 6.97 -28.17
C SER A 338 -33.55 6.86 -28.98
N VAL A 339 -33.84 7.82 -29.87
CA VAL A 339 -34.97 7.73 -30.82
C VAL A 339 -34.76 6.58 -31.82
N LEU A 340 -33.55 6.41 -32.36
CA LEU A 340 -33.23 5.31 -33.29
C LEU A 340 -33.34 3.94 -32.61
N LYS A 341 -32.88 3.82 -31.36
CA LYS A 341 -33.00 2.58 -30.58
C LYS A 341 -34.47 2.25 -30.29
N ARG A 342 -35.27 3.26 -29.94
CA ARG A 342 -36.71 3.09 -29.69
C ARG A 342 -37.49 2.66 -30.94
N ARG A 343 -37.11 3.17 -32.11
CA ARG A 343 -37.69 2.73 -33.40
C ARG A 343 -37.34 1.29 -33.77
N ARG A 344 -36.12 0.83 -33.47
CA ARG A 344 -35.71 -0.57 -33.74
C ARG A 344 -36.46 -1.59 -32.88
N GLY A 345 -36.81 -1.24 -31.63
CA GLY A 345 -37.55 -2.14 -30.73
C GLY A 345 -39.00 -2.42 -31.14
N MET A 346 -39.62 -1.58 -31.99
CA MET A 346 -41.01 -1.81 -32.43
C MET A 346 -41.13 -2.85 -33.55
N HIS A 347 -40.07 -3.12 -34.33
CA HIS A 347 -40.14 -4.12 -35.40
C HIS A 347 -39.96 -5.56 -34.91
N THR A 348 -39.35 -5.78 -33.75
CA THR A 348 -39.07 -7.14 -33.24
C THR A 348 -40.29 -7.83 -32.64
N ARG A 349 -41.33 -7.08 -32.22
CA ARG A 349 -42.53 -7.65 -31.59
C ARG A 349 -43.51 -8.34 -32.54
N HIS A 350 -43.29 -8.30 -33.86
CA HIS A 350 -44.14 -8.99 -34.84
C HIS A 350 -43.59 -10.35 -35.31
N ARG A 351 -42.45 -10.82 -34.79
CA ARG A 351 -41.85 -12.11 -35.23
C ARG A 351 -41.91 -13.25 -34.21
N GLU A 352 -42.41 -13.02 -33.01
CA GLU A 352 -42.37 -14.01 -31.90
C GLU A 352 -43.72 -14.69 -31.61
N ALA A 353 -44.64 -14.72 -32.58
CA ALA A 353 -45.92 -15.44 -32.46
C ALA A 353 -45.98 -16.75 -33.29
N ALA A 354 -44.86 -17.20 -33.88
CA ALA A 354 -44.88 -18.33 -34.81
C ALA A 354 -43.67 -19.27 -34.64
N SER A 355 -43.42 -19.79 -33.43
CA SER A 355 -42.58 -20.98 -33.24
C SER A 355 -42.59 -21.45 -31.79
N ALA A 356 -43.55 -22.32 -31.44
CA ALA A 356 -43.47 -23.14 -30.23
C ALA A 356 -42.95 -24.53 -30.61
N PRO A 357 -41.80 -25.00 -30.09
CA PRO A 357 -41.35 -26.37 -30.30
C PRO A 357 -41.93 -27.35 -29.26
N ALA A 358 -42.26 -28.54 -29.74
CA ALA A 358 -42.84 -29.65 -29.00
C ALA A 358 -41.85 -30.28 -27.99
N ILE A 359 -42.36 -30.60 -26.80
CA ILE A 359 -41.63 -31.26 -25.71
C ILE A 359 -41.66 -32.79 -25.92
N PRO A 360 -40.52 -33.50 -25.95
CA PRO A 360 -40.51 -34.95 -26.01
C PRO A 360 -40.69 -35.60 -24.63
N MET A 361 -41.53 -36.64 -24.60
CA MET A 361 -41.81 -37.53 -23.47
C MET A 361 -40.54 -38.13 -22.88
N ARG A 362 -40.40 -38.02 -21.54
CA ARG A 362 -39.41 -38.78 -20.77
C ARG A 362 -40.08 -40.00 -20.12
N ARG A 363 -39.50 -41.17 -20.40
CA ARG A 363 -39.97 -42.51 -20.03
C ARG A 363 -39.91 -42.75 -18.53
N HIS A 364 -41.00 -43.32 -18.04
CA HIS A 364 -41.23 -43.87 -16.70
C HIS A 364 -40.44 -45.18 -16.54
N VAL A 365 -39.76 -45.37 -15.41
CA VAL A 365 -39.32 -46.69 -14.93
C VAL A 365 -39.74 -46.80 -13.46
N ASP A 366 -40.61 -47.77 -13.22
CA ASP A 366 -41.12 -48.19 -11.92
C ASP A 366 -40.10 -49.04 -11.15
N SER A 367 -40.06 -48.83 -9.84
CA SER A 367 -39.72 -49.77 -8.75
C SER A 367 -39.96 -48.98 -7.47
N GLY A 368 -40.87 -49.27 -6.54
CA GLY A 368 -41.58 -50.50 -6.20
C GLY A 368 -41.53 -50.60 -4.68
N GLY A 369 -42.70 -50.55 -4.03
CA GLY A 369 -42.87 -51.17 -2.70
C GLY A 369 -42.89 -50.29 -1.46
N SER A 370 -44.13 -50.02 -1.03
CA SER A 370 -44.64 -50.47 0.29
C SER A 370 -44.65 -49.52 1.49
N SER A 371 -45.88 -49.39 2.00
CA SER A 371 -46.28 -49.39 3.42
C SER A 371 -46.73 -48.05 4.01
N ILE A 372 -48.05 -47.96 4.11
CA ILE A 372 -48.85 -46.95 4.80
C ILE A 372 -49.00 -47.37 6.27
N SER A 373 -48.81 -46.45 7.22
CA SER A 373 -49.52 -46.43 8.51
C SER A 373 -49.28 -45.11 9.29
N PRO A 374 -50.14 -44.76 10.26
CA PRO A 374 -50.81 -43.46 10.28
C PRO A 374 -50.26 -42.44 11.29
N MET A 375 -50.72 -41.20 11.10
CA MET A 375 -50.51 -40.04 11.95
C MET A 375 -50.98 -40.26 13.40
N ALA A 376 -50.12 -39.89 14.35
CA ALA A 376 -50.49 -39.45 15.68
C ALA A 376 -49.61 -38.25 16.09
N PHE A 377 -50.25 -37.13 16.37
CA PHE A 377 -49.73 -36.02 17.19
C PHE A 377 -50.58 -35.99 18.48
N PRO A 378 -50.21 -35.31 19.59
CA PRO A 378 -48.95 -34.59 19.90
C PRO A 378 -48.38 -34.91 21.31
N ALA A 379 -47.14 -34.47 21.59
CA ALA A 379 -46.76 -34.01 22.93
C ALA A 379 -45.62 -32.99 22.85
N VAL A 380 -45.91 -31.78 23.29
CA VAL A 380 -45.00 -30.64 23.42
C VAL A 380 -43.97 -30.94 24.51
N THR A 381 -42.68 -30.98 24.17
CA THR A 381 -41.59 -30.76 25.13
C THR A 381 -40.47 -29.93 24.51
N ARG A 382 -39.87 -29.10 25.37
CA ARG A 382 -38.98 -27.96 25.13
C ARG A 382 -37.73 -28.29 24.30
N PRO A 383 -37.23 -27.38 23.45
CA PRO A 383 -35.93 -27.54 22.82
C PRO A 383 -34.80 -27.17 23.81
N THR A 384 -34.03 -28.17 24.22
CA THR A 384 -32.59 -28.03 24.50
C THR A 384 -31.85 -28.18 23.18
N SER A 385 -31.21 -27.12 22.69
CA SER A 385 -30.39 -27.17 21.49
C SER A 385 -28.99 -27.70 21.83
N SER A 386 -28.73 -28.96 21.47
CA SER A 386 -27.39 -29.49 21.22
C SER A 386 -27.20 -29.54 19.70
N ILE A 387 -26.25 -28.77 19.17
CA ILE A 387 -25.88 -28.78 17.76
C ILE A 387 -24.81 -29.86 17.56
N SER A 388 -25.16 -30.95 16.89
CA SER A 388 -24.21 -31.93 16.35
C SER A 388 -23.95 -31.60 14.88
N TRP A 389 -22.69 -31.39 14.52
CA TRP A 389 -22.26 -31.27 13.13
C TRP A 389 -21.97 -32.66 12.56
N GLY A 390 -22.58 -32.96 11.42
CA GLY A 390 -22.34 -34.18 10.65
C GLY A 390 -20.96 -34.16 10.01
N THR A 391 -20.27 -35.28 10.11
CA THR A 391 -18.99 -35.56 9.45
C THR A 391 -19.22 -35.94 8.00
N GLU A 392 -18.77 -35.11 7.06
CA GLU A 392 -18.51 -35.54 5.68
C GLU A 392 -17.03 -35.93 5.54
N THR A 393 -16.80 -37.23 5.35
CA THR A 393 -15.49 -37.81 5.03
C THR A 393 -15.19 -37.62 3.55
N TRP A 394 -14.15 -36.84 3.25
CA TRP A 394 -13.52 -36.79 1.93
C TRP A 394 -12.40 -37.84 1.85
N THR A 395 -12.56 -38.85 1.00
CA THR A 395 -11.50 -39.80 0.67
C THR A 395 -10.68 -39.29 -0.53
N PHE A 396 -9.44 -38.87 -0.27
CA PHE A 396 -8.46 -38.63 -1.33
C PHE A 396 -7.79 -39.94 -1.74
N ASN A 397 -8.04 -40.39 -2.97
CA ASN A 397 -7.26 -41.45 -3.62
C ASN A 397 -5.93 -40.86 -4.11
N ALA A 398 -4.86 -41.06 -3.34
CA ALA A 398 -3.50 -40.85 -3.82
C ALA A 398 -3.06 -42.06 -4.64
N ARG A 399 -3.00 -41.89 -5.97
CA ARG A 399 -2.40 -42.87 -6.88
C ARG A 399 -0.90 -42.59 -6.93
N SER A 400 -0.12 -43.45 -6.30
CA SER A 400 1.34 -43.45 -6.33
C SER A 400 1.83 -44.18 -7.60
N ASP A 401 2.31 -43.43 -8.59
CA ASP A 401 3.18 -44.00 -9.62
C ASP A 401 4.62 -43.79 -9.20
N ALA A 402 5.20 -44.88 -8.66
CA ALA A 402 6.62 -45.01 -8.38
C ALA A 402 7.35 -45.37 -9.68
N ASN A 403 8.29 -44.52 -10.10
CA ASN A 403 9.35 -44.95 -11.00
C ASN A 403 10.70 -44.56 -10.40
N SER A 404 11.35 -45.60 -9.88
CA SER A 404 12.69 -45.60 -9.31
C SER A 404 13.75 -45.47 -10.41
N ALA A 405 14.68 -44.54 -10.24
CA ALA A 405 16.00 -44.60 -10.88
C ALA A 405 17.07 -44.45 -9.80
N ALA A 406 17.88 -45.49 -9.68
CA ALA A 406 18.92 -45.66 -8.67
C ALA A 406 20.12 -44.74 -8.91
N ALA A 407 20.63 -44.14 -7.83
CA ALA A 407 21.96 -43.51 -7.79
C ALA A 407 22.91 -44.39 -6.93
N PRO A 408 24.19 -44.55 -7.32
CA PRO A 408 25.13 -45.43 -6.64
C PRO A 408 25.74 -44.80 -5.37
N PRO A 409 26.25 -45.62 -4.43
CA PRO A 409 26.75 -45.14 -3.14
C PRO A 409 28.16 -44.55 -3.28
N TYR A 410 28.35 -43.32 -2.80
CA TYR A 410 29.67 -42.74 -2.60
C TYR A 410 30.27 -43.23 -1.27
N ALA A 411 31.52 -43.64 -1.37
CA ALA A 411 32.33 -44.23 -0.31
C ALA A 411 32.63 -43.25 0.83
N ARG A 412 32.67 -43.79 2.05
CA ARG A 412 33.29 -43.19 3.23
C ARG A 412 34.80 -43.17 3.04
N ASP A 413 35.39 -41.98 3.03
CA ASP A 413 36.82 -41.82 3.30
C ASP A 413 37.07 -41.06 4.60
N THR A 414 37.75 -41.79 5.48
CA THR A 414 38.70 -41.43 6.54
C THR A 414 38.96 -39.96 6.87
N LEU A 415 38.77 -39.66 8.16
CA LEU A 415 39.38 -38.55 8.88
C LEU A 415 40.91 -38.55 8.72
N VAL A 416 41.45 -37.45 8.20
CA VAL A 416 42.85 -37.04 8.40
C VAL A 416 42.84 -35.67 9.07
N SER A 417 43.38 -35.66 10.29
CA SER A 417 43.70 -34.48 11.09
C SER A 417 44.82 -33.70 10.40
N SER A 418 44.53 -32.50 9.91
CA SER A 418 45.54 -31.49 9.58
C SER A 418 45.35 -30.26 10.47
N THR A 419 46.29 -30.09 11.38
CA THR A 419 46.52 -28.87 12.15
C THR A 419 46.87 -27.73 11.20
N SER A 420 46.04 -26.69 11.16
CA SER A 420 46.35 -25.43 10.47
C SER A 420 46.65 -24.33 11.49
N PRO A 421 47.71 -23.52 11.29
CA PRO A 421 48.19 -22.55 12.26
C PRO A 421 47.36 -21.26 12.26
N SER A 422 47.29 -20.67 13.45
CA SER A 422 46.71 -19.38 13.80
C SER A 422 47.10 -18.24 12.84
N PRO A 423 46.16 -17.44 12.31
CA PRO A 423 46.49 -16.23 11.59
C PRO A 423 46.71 -15.07 12.58
N LYS A 424 47.86 -14.42 12.40
CA LYS A 424 48.29 -13.20 13.07
C LYS A 424 47.28 -12.08 12.85
N LYS A 425 47.04 -11.30 13.92
CA LYS A 425 46.43 -9.98 13.87
C LYS A 425 47.39 -9.02 13.15
N ASP A 426 47.04 -8.62 11.94
CA ASP A 426 47.57 -7.41 11.33
C ASP A 426 46.42 -6.40 11.20
N SER A 427 46.51 -5.36 12.02
CA SER A 427 45.64 -4.20 12.02
C SER A 427 46.02 -3.26 10.88
N TRP A 428 45.14 -3.11 9.90
CA TRP A 428 45.15 -1.98 8.98
C TRP A 428 43.72 -1.52 8.75
N TYR A 429 43.34 -0.45 9.45
CA TYR A 429 42.37 0.54 8.99
C TYR A 429 42.76 1.86 9.67
N GLU A 430 43.57 2.65 8.96
CA GLU A 430 43.70 4.07 9.23
C GLU A 430 42.37 4.74 8.86
N GLN A 431 41.76 5.43 9.83
CA GLN A 431 40.68 6.37 9.58
C GLN A 431 41.27 7.65 8.96
N PRO A 432 40.67 8.22 7.90
CA PRO A 432 41.03 9.56 7.47
C PRO A 432 40.51 10.57 8.50
N GLN A 433 41.43 11.28 9.15
CA GLN A 433 41.12 12.49 9.90
C GLN A 433 40.67 13.58 8.94
N LEU A 434 39.43 14.06 9.13
CA LEU A 434 38.92 15.26 8.47
C LEU A 434 39.57 16.49 9.10
N TYR A 435 40.34 17.18 8.27
CA TYR A 435 41.04 18.43 8.55
C TYR A 435 40.07 19.56 8.95
N GLY A 436 40.52 20.35 9.92
CA GLY A 436 39.90 21.60 10.33
C GLY A 436 40.06 22.73 9.30
N LEU A 437 39.10 23.65 9.35
CA LEU A 437 39.13 24.95 8.66
C LEU A 437 39.88 25.98 9.50
N PRO A 438 40.78 26.80 8.91
CA PRO A 438 41.25 28.03 9.55
C PRO A 438 40.38 29.24 9.13
N ARG A 439 40.38 30.24 10.01
CA ARG A 439 39.92 31.61 9.74
C ARG A 439 40.77 32.31 8.69
#